data_AF-A0A5B9GMQ4-F1
#
_entry.id   AF-A0A5B9GMQ4-F1
#
_cell.length_a   1.000
_cell.length_b   1.000
_cell.length_c   1.000
_cell.angle_alpha   90.00
_cell.angle_beta   90.00
_cell.angle_gamma   90.00
#
_symmetry.space_group_name_H-M   'P 1'
#
loop_
_entity.id
_entity.type
_entity.pdbx_description
1 polymer ?
#
loop_
_entity_poly.entity_id
_entity_poly.type
_entity_poly.pdbx_seq_one_letter_code
_entity_poly.pdbx_strand_id
1 'polypeptide(L)'
;MLGTILSRHDDMDDTWLAIGDTAGDLFVRLLAPSAASRPAVLLPMDAVAELRLDVALRFLRRQRGQRVALLPRALQLTPLQRARQIMLLLAFDIREAGGTTRDIAVAANRSWQAGLPAVEWRNTAARRHAERLLLDAETRVRGGYLDFLRGG
;
A
#
# COMPACT_ATOMS: atom_id res chain seq x y z
N MET A 1 -23.10 -11.19 -10.31
CA MET A 1 -22.26 -10.38 -11.24
C MET A 1 -21.03 -9.95 -10.45
N LEU A 2 -19.81 -10.11 -10.99
CA LEU A 2 -18.55 -9.81 -10.27
C LEU A 2 -18.45 -8.33 -9.84
N GLY A 3 -19.18 -7.44 -10.52
CA GLY A 3 -19.27 -6.00 -10.31
C GLY A 3 -18.47 -5.24 -11.36
N THR A 4 -18.17 -3.97 -11.09
CA THR A 4 -17.45 -3.10 -12.04
C THR A 4 -16.00 -3.58 -12.20
N ILE A 5 -15.64 -3.98 -13.41
CA ILE A 5 -14.25 -4.34 -13.76
C ILE A 5 -13.49 -3.05 -14.03
N LEU A 6 -12.44 -2.79 -13.26
CA LEU A 6 -11.56 -1.63 -13.41
C LEU A 6 -10.43 -1.91 -14.40
N SER A 7 -9.88 -3.13 -14.35
CA SER A 7 -8.87 -3.59 -15.28
C SER A 7 -8.97 -5.09 -15.50
N ARG A 8 -8.54 -5.53 -16.67
CA ARG A 8 -8.46 -6.93 -17.08
C ARG A 8 -7.12 -7.15 -17.77
N HIS A 9 -6.44 -8.21 -17.38
CA HIS A 9 -5.23 -8.68 -18.02
C HIS A 9 -5.39 -10.17 -18.30
N ASP A 10 -5.35 -10.54 -19.57
CA ASP A 10 -5.44 -11.91 -20.02
C ASP A 10 -4.02 -12.44 -20.29
N ASP A 11 -3.70 -13.59 -19.70
CA ASP A 11 -2.51 -14.40 -19.98
C ASP A 11 -2.96 -15.72 -20.63
N MET A 12 -2.01 -16.54 -21.12
CA MET A 12 -2.32 -17.76 -21.90
C MET A 12 -3.26 -18.73 -21.17
N ASP A 13 -3.11 -18.85 -19.85
CA ASP A 13 -3.84 -19.83 -19.05
C ASP A 13 -4.80 -19.20 -18.03
N ASP A 14 -4.77 -17.88 -17.84
CA ASP A 14 -5.53 -17.22 -16.80
C ASP A 14 -5.85 -15.75 -17.07
N THR A 15 -6.91 -15.26 -16.41
CA THR A 15 -7.28 -13.85 -16.47
C THR A 15 -7.15 -13.21 -15.09
N TRP A 16 -6.45 -12.10 -15.01
CA TRP A 16 -6.43 -11.21 -13.85
C TRP A 16 -7.48 -10.12 -14.01
N LEU A 17 -8.29 -9.93 -12.97
CA LEU A 17 -9.28 -8.86 -12.91
C LEU A 17 -9.06 -8.00 -11.66
N ALA A 18 -9.09 -6.68 -11.83
CA ALA A 18 -9.33 -5.75 -10.75
C ALA A 18 -10.81 -5.37 -10.74
N ILE A 19 -11.47 -5.61 -9.62
CA ILE A 19 -12.90 -5.37 -9.43
C ILE A 19 -13.05 -4.20 -8.46
N GLY A 20 -13.72 -3.14 -8.91
CA GLY A 20 -13.95 -1.94 -8.12
C GLY A 20 -14.89 -2.18 -6.95
N ASP A 21 -14.50 -1.70 -5.77
CA ASP A 21 -15.30 -1.77 -4.55
C ASP A 21 -15.09 -0.51 -3.70
N THR A 22 -16.18 0.04 -3.16
CA THR A 22 -16.14 1.27 -2.36
C THR A 22 -15.27 1.16 -1.11
N ALA A 23 -15.05 -0.05 -0.60
CA ALA A 23 -14.19 -0.31 0.56
C ALA A 23 -12.78 -0.78 0.18
N GLY A 24 -12.42 -0.77 -1.11
CA GLY A 24 -11.10 -1.11 -1.63
C GLY A 24 -11.16 -2.26 -2.64
N ASP A 25 -10.45 -2.10 -3.76
CA ASP A 25 -10.53 -2.98 -4.92
C ASP A 25 -10.16 -4.43 -4.62
N LEU A 26 -10.76 -5.34 -5.39
CA LEU A 26 -10.60 -6.77 -5.26
C LEU A 26 -9.86 -7.32 -6.48
N PHE A 27 -8.69 -7.91 -6.25
CA PHE A 27 -7.87 -8.52 -7.29
C PHE A 27 -8.13 -10.02 -7.31
N VAL A 28 -8.62 -10.54 -8.44
CA VAL A 28 -8.92 -11.96 -8.60
C VAL A 28 -8.23 -12.52 -9.84
N ARG A 29 -7.73 -13.74 -9.71
CA ARG A 29 -7.23 -14.55 -10.83
C ARG A 29 -8.29 -15.58 -11.17
N LEU A 30 -8.80 -15.54 -12.40
CA LEU A 30 -9.70 -16.55 -12.94
C LEU A 30 -8.86 -17.65 -13.58
N LEU A 31 -8.93 -18.85 -13.02
CA LEU A 31 -8.21 -20.04 -13.52
C LEU A 31 -8.93 -20.73 -14.69
N ALA A 32 -10.17 -20.35 -14.96
CA ALA A 32 -10.96 -20.87 -16.08
C ALA A 32 -12.00 -19.84 -16.52
N PRO A 33 -12.36 -19.76 -17.82
CA PRO A 33 -13.39 -18.85 -18.30
C PRO A 33 -14.75 -19.04 -17.61
N SER A 34 -15.09 -20.28 -17.24
CA SER A 34 -16.35 -20.61 -16.56
C SER A 34 -16.45 -20.09 -15.13
N ALA A 35 -15.31 -19.76 -14.49
CA ALA A 35 -15.23 -19.31 -13.10
C ALA A 35 -16.02 -18.00 -12.85
N ALA A 36 -16.27 -17.19 -13.89
CA ALA A 36 -17.06 -15.97 -13.77
C ALA A 36 -18.53 -16.22 -13.44
N SER A 37 -19.09 -17.37 -13.84
CA SER A 37 -20.51 -17.70 -13.63
C SER A 37 -20.77 -18.39 -12.29
N ARG A 38 -19.85 -19.25 -11.85
CA ARG A 38 -19.88 -19.97 -10.57
C ARG A 38 -18.47 -20.02 -9.97
N PRO A 39 -18.01 -18.95 -9.30
CA PRO A 39 -16.66 -18.89 -8.78
C PRO A 39 -16.47 -19.85 -7.60
N ALA A 40 -15.36 -20.59 -7.62
CA ALA A 40 -14.78 -21.25 -6.46
C ALA A 40 -13.46 -20.54 -6.14
N VAL A 41 -13.15 -20.38 -4.85
CA VAL A 41 -11.91 -19.72 -4.40
C VAL A 41 -10.94 -20.79 -3.89
N LEU A 42 -9.78 -20.88 -4.52
CA LEU A 42 -8.66 -21.69 -4.04
C LEU A 42 -7.74 -20.84 -3.17
N LEU A 43 -7.51 -21.27 -1.93
CA LEU A 43 -6.65 -20.57 -0.98
C LEU A 43 -5.41 -21.42 -0.67
N PRO A 44 -4.20 -20.92 -0.94
CA PRO A 44 -2.97 -21.55 -0.46
C PRO A 44 -2.93 -21.58 1.07
N MET A 45 -2.41 -22.67 1.64
CA MET A 45 -2.11 -22.80 3.06
C MET A 45 -0.71 -22.23 3.35
N ASP A 46 -0.56 -20.91 3.17
CA ASP A 46 0.68 -20.17 3.40
C ASP A 46 0.61 -19.34 4.70
N ALA A 47 1.70 -18.62 5.00
CA ALA A 47 1.80 -17.77 6.21
C ALA A 47 0.75 -16.63 6.26
N VAL A 48 0.05 -16.35 5.16
CA VAL A 48 -0.99 -15.31 5.07
C VAL A 48 -2.38 -15.90 4.78
N ALA A 49 -2.57 -17.21 5.00
CA ALA A 49 -3.81 -17.92 4.68
C ALA A 49 -5.05 -17.30 5.35
N GLU A 50 -4.95 -16.87 6.61
CA GLU A 50 -6.06 -16.22 7.33
C GLU A 50 -6.47 -14.90 6.66
N LEU A 51 -5.51 -14.08 6.26
CA LEU A 51 -5.77 -12.84 5.53
C LEU A 51 -6.43 -13.13 4.17
N ARG A 52 -5.97 -14.17 3.46
CA ARG A 52 -6.59 -14.58 2.19
C ARG A 52 -8.02 -15.08 2.41
N LEU A 53 -8.29 -15.79 3.51
CA LEU A 53 -9.62 -16.22 3.90
C LEU A 53 -10.55 -15.03 4.17
N ASP A 54 -10.07 -14.00 4.89
CA ASP A 54 -10.83 -12.77 5.12
C ASP A 54 -11.21 -12.08 3.81
N VAL A 55 -10.27 -11.99 2.86
CA VAL A 55 -10.53 -11.44 1.51
C VAL A 55 -11.52 -12.32 0.73
N ALA A 56 -11.41 -13.64 0.81
CA ALA A 56 -12.34 -14.57 0.16
C ALA A 56 -13.77 -14.48 0.72
N LEU A 57 -13.90 -14.38 2.06
CA LEU A 57 -15.18 -14.14 2.72
C LEU A 57 -15.77 -12.80 2.30
N ARG A 58 -14.94 -11.76 2.18
CA ARG A 58 -15.34 -10.45 1.67
C ARG A 58 -15.91 -10.57 0.24
N PHE A 59 -15.23 -11.30 -0.65
CA PHE A 59 -15.71 -11.58 -2.00
C PHE A 59 -17.03 -12.37 -2.02
N LEU A 60 -17.16 -13.40 -1.17
CA LEU A 60 -18.40 -14.17 -1.05
C LEU A 60 -19.59 -13.31 -0.61
N ARG A 61 -19.40 -12.44 0.39
CA ARG A 61 -20.42 -11.49 0.86
C ARG A 61 -20.87 -10.57 -0.28
N ARG A 62 -19.91 -10.04 -1.05
CA ARG A 62 -20.19 -9.24 -2.25
C ARG A 62 -21.03 -9.99 -3.27
N GLN A 63 -20.65 -11.23 -3.60
CA GLN A 63 -21.38 -12.05 -4.58
C GLN A 63 -22.82 -12.35 -4.15
N ARG A 64 -23.10 -12.34 -2.84
CA ARG A 64 -24.45 -12.45 -2.25
C ARG A 64 -25.21 -11.12 -2.17
N GLY A 65 -24.66 -10.03 -2.71
CA GLY A 65 -25.24 -8.69 -2.63
C GLY A 65 -25.21 -8.07 -1.22
N GLN A 66 -24.42 -8.63 -0.30
CA GLN A 66 -24.30 -8.10 1.05
C GLN A 66 -23.40 -6.87 1.06
N ARG A 67 -23.68 -5.94 1.98
CA ARG A 67 -22.80 -4.78 2.19
C ARG A 67 -21.42 -5.27 2.64
N VAL A 68 -20.43 -4.93 1.85
CA VAL A 68 -19.04 -5.24 2.13
C VAL A 68 -18.48 -4.14 3.01
N ALA A 69 -17.99 -4.49 4.20
CA ALA A 69 -17.37 -3.57 5.14
C ALA A 69 -15.96 -3.15 4.68
N LEU A 70 -15.24 -2.41 5.53
CA LEU A 70 -13.83 -2.04 5.31
C LEU A 70 -12.94 -3.25 4.94
N LEU A 71 -11.77 -2.98 4.38
CA LEU A 71 -10.70 -3.98 4.19
C LEU A 71 -10.47 -4.83 5.45
N PRO A 72 -9.98 -6.08 5.34
CA PRO A 72 -9.48 -6.83 6.49
C PRO A 72 -8.56 -5.97 7.37
N ARG A 73 -8.62 -6.11 8.69
CA ARG A 73 -7.92 -5.22 9.63
C ARG A 73 -6.41 -5.15 9.35
N ALA A 74 -5.79 -6.27 8.97
CA ALA A 74 -4.37 -6.32 8.61
C ALA A 74 -4.04 -5.44 7.39
N LEU A 75 -4.98 -5.23 6.46
CA LEU A 75 -4.82 -4.36 5.29
C LEU A 75 -5.23 -2.90 5.57
N GLN A 76 -5.73 -2.60 6.76
CA GLN A 76 -6.09 -1.23 7.13
C GLN A 76 -4.90 -0.51 7.76
N LEU A 77 -4.53 0.63 7.18
CA LEU A 77 -3.59 1.54 7.82
C LEU A 77 -4.33 2.44 8.81
N THR A 78 -3.81 2.50 10.04
CA THR A 78 -4.18 3.55 11.00
C THR A 78 -3.85 4.94 10.44
N PRO A 79 -4.50 6.02 10.92
CA PRO A 79 -4.18 7.39 10.49
C PRO A 79 -2.69 7.74 10.63
N LEU A 80 -2.05 7.29 11.73
CA LEU A 80 -0.63 7.50 11.95
C LEU A 80 0.25 6.74 10.95
N GLN A 81 -0.06 5.46 10.69
CA GLN A 81 0.67 4.68 9.68
C GLN A 81 0.52 5.30 8.29
N ARG A 82 -0.69 5.73 7.92
CA ARG A 82 -0.94 6.40 6.62
C ARG A 82 -0.14 7.70 6.52
N ALA A 83 -0.17 8.55 7.55
CA ALA A 83 0.62 9.79 7.57
C ALA A 83 2.12 9.51 7.45
N ARG A 84 2.63 8.45 8.11
CA ARG A 84 4.01 8.02 7.97
C ARG A 84 4.32 7.63 6.52
N GLN A 85 3.47 6.86 5.85
CA GLN A 85 3.69 6.46 4.45
C GLN A 85 3.70 7.66 3.51
N ILE A 86 2.78 8.61 3.68
CA ILE A 86 2.76 9.84 2.89
C ILE A 86 4.07 10.61 3.07
N MET A 87 4.57 10.71 4.30
CA MET A 87 5.85 11.37 4.57
C MET A 87 7.05 10.65 3.95
N LEU A 88 7.04 9.32 3.89
CA LEU A 88 8.08 8.55 3.21
C LEU A 88 8.05 8.80 1.71
N LEU A 89 6.88 8.76 1.08
CA LEU A 89 6.74 9.05 -0.36
C LEU A 89 7.19 10.48 -0.67
N LEU A 90 6.77 11.47 0.13
CA LEU A 90 7.21 12.86 -0.03
C LEU A 90 8.73 13.02 0.11
N ALA A 91 9.35 12.33 1.07
CA ALA A 91 10.81 12.37 1.24
C ALA A 91 11.56 11.76 0.04
N PHE A 92 11.01 10.69 -0.54
CA PHE A 92 11.52 10.09 -1.77
C PHE A 92 11.39 11.06 -2.95
N ASP A 93 10.21 11.64 -3.16
CA ASP A 93 9.94 12.57 -4.26
C ASP A 93 10.84 13.81 -4.19
N ILE A 94 11.06 14.36 -2.99
CA ILE A 94 12.00 15.47 -2.78
C ILE A 94 13.40 15.05 -3.23
N ARG A 95 13.86 13.85 -2.88
CA ARG A 95 15.19 13.38 -3.28
C ARG A 95 15.29 13.14 -4.78
N GLU A 96 14.31 12.51 -5.41
CA GLU A 96 14.27 12.30 -6.86
C GLU A 96 14.27 13.63 -7.63
N ALA A 97 13.65 14.67 -7.08
CA ALA A 97 13.69 16.03 -7.63
C ALA A 97 15.02 16.77 -7.37
N GLY A 98 16.04 16.12 -6.82
CA GLY A 98 17.35 16.72 -6.49
C GLY A 98 17.39 17.49 -5.17
N GLY A 99 16.33 17.38 -4.36
CA GLY A 99 16.21 18.03 -3.05
C GLY A 99 17.13 17.44 -1.98
N THR A 100 17.43 18.28 -0.99
CA THR A 100 18.38 17.99 0.07
C THR A 100 17.70 17.42 1.32
N THR A 101 18.50 16.90 2.25
CA THR A 101 17.99 16.51 3.58
C THR A 101 17.43 17.69 4.38
N ARG A 102 17.77 18.94 4.04
CA ARG A 102 17.10 20.12 4.63
C ARG A 102 15.67 20.26 4.12
N ASP A 103 15.46 20.07 2.82
CA ASP A 103 14.12 20.17 2.21
C ASP A 103 13.19 19.09 2.78
N ILE A 104 13.71 17.88 2.98
CA ILE A 104 13.00 16.80 3.67
C ILE A 104 12.67 17.19 5.12
N ALA A 105 13.58 17.83 5.85
CA ALA A 105 13.31 18.30 7.21
C ALA A 105 12.25 19.41 7.26
N VAL A 106 12.25 20.33 6.29
CA VAL A 106 11.21 21.36 6.15
C VAL A 106 9.85 20.68 5.91
N ALA A 107 9.78 19.74 4.97
CA ALA A 107 8.57 18.97 4.67
C ALA A 107 8.07 18.15 5.87
N ALA A 108 9.00 17.64 6.70
CA ALA A 108 8.71 16.97 7.97
C ALA A 108 8.37 17.93 9.13
N ASN A 109 8.02 19.19 8.83
CA ASN A 109 7.67 20.23 9.80
C ASN A 109 8.77 20.51 10.85
N ARG A 110 10.04 20.45 10.44
CA ARG A 110 11.22 20.79 11.27
C ARG A 110 12.01 21.98 10.71
N SER A 111 11.29 22.90 10.08
CA SER A 111 11.84 24.08 9.39
C SER A 111 12.75 24.94 10.25
N TRP A 112 12.43 25.13 11.54
CA TRP A 112 13.27 25.87 12.49
C TRP A 112 14.73 25.38 12.52
N GLN A 113 14.93 24.06 12.67
CA GLN A 113 16.29 23.49 12.70
C GLN A 113 16.94 23.46 11.31
N ALA A 114 16.14 23.34 10.24
CA ALA A 114 16.64 23.34 8.87
C ALA A 114 17.20 24.71 8.44
N GLY A 115 16.69 25.80 9.02
CA GLY A 115 17.15 27.17 8.80
C GLY A 115 18.48 27.53 9.49
N LEU A 116 19.00 26.67 10.39
CA LEU A 116 20.25 26.93 11.09
C LEU A 116 21.46 26.95 10.13
N PRO A 117 22.53 27.70 10.45
CA PRO A 117 23.78 27.69 9.69
C PRO A 117 24.32 26.27 9.47
N ALA A 118 25.11 26.07 8.40
CA ALA A 118 25.57 24.74 7.99
C ALA A 118 26.32 23.97 9.09
N VAL A 119 27.11 24.67 9.91
CA VAL A 119 27.86 24.10 11.04
C VAL A 119 26.92 23.57 12.12
N GLU A 120 25.89 24.33 12.47
CA GLU A 120 24.90 23.94 13.48
C GLU A 120 23.97 22.85 12.95
N TRP A 121 23.50 22.99 11.70
CA TRP A 121 22.64 22.03 11.01
C TRP A 121 23.17 20.59 11.09
N ARG A 122 24.47 20.40 10.91
CA ARG A 122 25.14 19.10 10.87
C ARG A 122 24.87 18.24 12.13
N ASN A 123 24.66 18.87 13.27
CA ASN A 123 24.48 18.20 14.55
C ASN A 123 23.02 18.21 15.05
N THR A 124 22.06 18.66 14.23
CA THR A 124 20.65 18.75 14.62
C THR A 124 19.94 17.40 14.64
N ALA A 125 18.91 17.28 15.50
CA ALA A 125 17.99 16.16 15.46
C ALA A 125 17.15 16.12 14.16
N ALA A 126 16.82 17.29 13.60
CA ALA A 126 16.11 17.38 12.32
C ALA A 126 16.87 16.73 11.16
N ARG A 127 18.18 16.96 11.05
CA ARG A 127 19.02 16.32 10.03
C ARG A 127 18.96 14.80 10.15
N ARG A 128 19.24 14.25 11.33
CA ARG A 128 19.21 12.80 11.57
C ARG A 128 17.83 12.20 11.29
N HIS A 129 16.77 12.93 11.62
CA HIS A 129 15.40 12.51 11.33
C HIS A 129 15.12 12.47 9.82
N ALA A 130 15.55 13.49 9.07
CA ALA A 130 15.41 13.54 7.62
C ALA A 130 16.24 12.47 6.91
N GLU A 131 17.46 12.19 7.37
CA GLU A 131 18.29 11.09 6.86
C GLU A 131 17.63 9.73 7.07
N ARG A 132 17.07 9.47 8.26
CA ARG A 132 16.32 8.23 8.52
C ARG A 132 15.06 8.14 7.68
N LEU A 133 14.31 9.24 7.56
CA LEU A 133 13.14 9.32 6.69
C LEU A 133 13.47 8.92 5.25
N LEU A 134 14.57 9.43 4.72
CA LEU A 134 15.01 9.11 3.38
C LEU A 134 15.40 7.63 3.24
N LEU A 135 16.19 7.08 4.16
CA LEU A 135 16.57 5.67 4.13
C LEU A 135 15.34 4.74 4.18
N ASP A 136 14.39 5.06 5.06
CA ASP A 136 13.12 4.34 5.17
C ASP A 136 12.29 4.48 3.88
N ALA A 137 12.32 5.65 3.24
CA ALA A 137 11.59 5.94 2.01
C ALA A 137 12.15 5.16 0.82
N GLU A 138 13.48 5.13 0.67
CA GLU A 138 14.14 4.31 -0.34
C GLU A 138 13.82 2.82 -0.16
N THR A 139 13.88 2.33 1.09
CA THR A 139 13.51 0.94 1.43
C THR A 139 12.04 0.67 1.08
N ARG A 140 11.16 1.63 1.36
CA ARG A 140 9.73 1.53 1.06
C ARG A 140 9.48 1.37 -0.43
N VAL A 141 10.07 2.23 -1.27
CA VAL A 141 9.84 2.25 -2.73
C VAL A 141 10.52 1.07 -3.43
N ARG A 142 11.69 0.61 -2.95
CA ARG A 142 12.42 -0.55 -3.52
C ARG A 142 11.81 -1.92 -3.21
N GLY A 143 10.58 -1.98 -2.72
CA GLY A 143 9.84 -3.24 -2.50
C GLY A 143 9.24 -3.39 -1.12
N GLY A 144 9.63 -2.57 -0.13
CA GLY A 144 9.02 -2.59 1.21
C GLY A 144 7.53 -2.25 1.22
N TYR A 145 6.98 -1.70 0.12
CA TYR A 145 5.53 -1.54 -0.04
C TYR A 145 4.79 -2.88 -0.17
N LEU A 146 5.46 -3.97 -0.59
CA LEU A 146 4.85 -5.28 -0.76
C LEU A 146 4.37 -5.89 0.56
N ASP A 147 4.96 -5.48 1.69
CA ASP A 147 4.54 -5.93 3.02
C ASP A 147 3.08 -5.56 3.30
N PHE A 148 2.59 -4.44 2.74
CA PHE A 148 1.18 -4.06 2.86
C PHE A 148 0.21 -5.05 2.22
N LEU A 149 0.66 -5.82 1.22
CA LEU A 149 -0.17 -6.85 0.61
C LEU A 149 -0.33 -8.08 1.52
N ARG A 150 0.48 -8.16 2.57
CA ARG A 150 0.54 -9.28 3.52
C ARG A 150 0.08 -8.91 4.93
N GLY A 151 -0.31 -7.66 5.15
CA GLY A 151 -0.76 -7.17 6.46
C GLY A 151 0.24 -6.28 7.21
N GLY A 152 1.37 -5.95 6.58
CA GLY A 152 2.45 -5.17 7.17
C GLY A 152 3.52 -6.01 7.86
#